data_AF-A0A954RIM4-F1
#
_entry.id   AF-A0A954RIM4-F1
#
_cell.length_a   1.000
_cell.length_b   1.000
_cell.length_c   1.000
_cell.angle_alpha   90.00
_cell.angle_beta   90.00
_cell.angle_gamma   90.00
#
_symmetry.space_group_name_H-M   'P 1'
#
loop_
_entity.id
_entity.type
_entity.pdbx_description
1 polymer ?
#
loop_
_entity_poly.entity_id
_entity_poly.type
_entity_poly.pdbx_seq_one_letter_code
_entity_poly.pdbx_strand_id
1 'polypeptide(L)'
;VKECDAVVCLPGGFGTLDEALEVLTLLQTGKRDIVPLVLLDAPGSDYWSFFHEFVVNRLLRDGLISRQDLSLYLLTDQLSDAVSEVLNFYRVYQGMRYVRRKLSLRLARPLSEATLTRLNQEFRDILQQGDFLQRGALPEESDDATHANQPRLVFHFDRRSHGRLRELINVINLDDAGE
;
A
#
# COMPACT_ATOMS: atom_id res chain seq x y z
N VAL A 1 9.04 -0.39 -14.76
CA VAL A 1 8.74 -0.22 -13.31
C VAL A 1 8.73 -1.53 -12.49
N LYS A 2 9.22 -2.67 -13.02
CA LYS A 2 8.97 -3.98 -12.38
C LYS A 2 9.82 -4.28 -11.12
N GLU A 3 10.89 -3.54 -10.87
CA GLU A 3 11.86 -3.82 -9.78
C GLU A 3 12.15 -2.61 -8.87
N CYS A 4 11.20 -1.71 -8.64
CA CYS A 4 11.40 -0.54 -7.76
C CYS A 4 10.59 -0.63 -6.45
N ASP A 5 11.20 -0.33 -5.31
CA ASP A 5 10.51 -0.37 -4.02
C ASP A 5 9.68 0.89 -3.73
N ALA A 6 9.82 1.94 -4.54
CA ALA A 6 9.07 3.20 -4.48
C ALA A 6 9.06 3.90 -5.84
N VAL A 7 8.07 4.75 -6.08
CA VAL A 7 7.97 5.57 -7.30
C VAL A 7 7.69 7.03 -6.92
N VAL A 8 8.44 7.96 -7.48
CA VAL A 8 8.20 9.40 -7.35
C VAL A 8 8.08 9.99 -8.75
N CYS A 9 6.92 10.55 -9.06
CA CYS A 9 6.60 11.15 -10.36
C CYS A 9 6.62 12.67 -10.24
N LEU A 10 7.49 13.32 -11.01
CA LEU A 10 7.51 14.77 -11.19
C LEU A 10 6.61 15.17 -12.38
N PRO A 11 6.25 16.45 -12.56
CA PRO A 11 5.53 16.90 -13.75
C PRO A 11 6.31 16.59 -15.03
N GLY A 12 5.62 16.12 -16.06
CA GLY A 12 6.25 15.68 -17.30
C GLY A 12 5.27 15.55 -18.46
N GLY A 13 5.77 15.05 -19.59
CA GLY A 13 4.96 14.79 -20.79
C GLY A 13 4.30 13.42 -20.77
N PHE A 14 3.90 12.92 -21.95
CA PHE A 14 3.21 11.63 -22.08
C PHE A 14 3.98 10.44 -21.52
N GLY A 15 5.31 10.42 -21.60
CA GLY A 15 6.10 9.32 -21.03
C GLY A 15 5.94 9.22 -19.50
N THR A 16 5.99 10.35 -18.81
CA THR A 16 5.79 10.39 -17.35
C THR A 16 4.38 10.01 -16.96
N LEU A 17 3.38 10.44 -17.74
CA LEU A 17 1.99 10.07 -17.52
C LEU A 17 1.75 8.57 -17.75
N ASP A 18 2.33 7.99 -18.80
CA ASP A 18 2.27 6.56 -19.12
C ASP A 18 2.82 5.72 -17.96
N GLU A 19 4.02 6.06 -17.47
CA GLU A 19 4.65 5.37 -16.34
C GLU A 19 3.81 5.50 -15.05
N ALA A 20 3.31 6.71 -14.73
CA ALA A 20 2.50 6.92 -13.53
C ALA A 20 1.17 6.14 -13.58
N LEU A 21 0.48 6.15 -14.73
CA LEU A 21 -0.76 5.41 -14.92
C LEU A 21 -0.55 3.90 -14.96
N GLU A 22 0.57 3.42 -15.51
CA GLU A 22 0.95 2.01 -15.45
C GLU A 22 1.08 1.57 -13.98
N VAL A 23 1.81 2.33 -13.16
CA VAL A 23 1.97 2.02 -11.72
C VAL A 23 0.64 1.99 -11.00
N LEU A 24 -0.19 3.03 -11.16
CA LEU A 24 -1.52 3.09 -10.55
C LEU A 24 -2.38 1.89 -10.96
N THR A 25 -2.36 1.53 -12.24
CA THR A 25 -3.11 0.37 -12.76
C THR A 25 -2.61 -0.93 -12.13
N LEU A 26 -1.29 -1.13 -12.04
CA LEU A 26 -0.71 -2.34 -11.44
C LEU A 26 -1.03 -2.46 -9.95
N LEU A 27 -1.00 -1.36 -9.21
CA LEU A 27 -1.37 -1.28 -7.80
C LEU A 27 -2.85 -1.58 -7.60
N GLN A 28 -3.72 -0.90 -8.35
CA GLN A 28 -5.18 -1.05 -8.26
C GLN A 28 -5.64 -2.48 -8.58
N THR A 29 -5.03 -3.09 -9.60
CA THR A 29 -5.41 -4.44 -10.07
C THR A 29 -4.69 -5.58 -9.35
N GLY A 30 -3.79 -5.26 -8.41
CA GLY A 30 -3.01 -6.26 -7.68
C GLY A 30 -2.02 -7.04 -8.55
N LYS A 31 -1.60 -6.45 -9.67
CA LYS A 31 -0.61 -7.03 -10.60
C LYS A 31 0.83 -6.75 -10.16
N ARG A 32 0.99 -5.91 -9.14
CA ARG A 32 2.21 -5.67 -8.38
C ARG A 32 1.86 -5.64 -6.89
N ASP A 33 2.84 -5.89 -6.05
CA ASP A 33 2.78 -5.58 -4.61
C ASP A 33 2.55 -4.07 -4.38
N ILE A 34 1.96 -3.73 -3.24
CA ILE A 34 1.77 -2.32 -2.87
C ILE A 34 3.13 -1.70 -2.55
N VAL A 35 3.44 -0.60 -3.23
CA VAL A 35 4.62 0.25 -3.04
C VAL A 35 4.17 1.71 -2.90
N PRO A 36 4.94 2.60 -2.25
CA PRO A 36 4.60 4.01 -2.19
C PRO A 36 4.77 4.65 -3.57
N LEU A 37 3.72 5.35 -4.02
CA LEU A 37 3.73 6.18 -5.20
C LEU A 37 3.51 7.64 -4.77
N VAL A 38 4.44 8.52 -5.11
CA VAL A 38 4.34 9.94 -4.84
C VAL A 38 4.17 10.69 -6.16
N LEU A 39 3.11 11.49 -6.24
CA LEU A 39 2.91 12.51 -7.26
C LEU A 39 3.39 13.83 -6.65
N LEU A 40 4.61 14.25 -7.00
CA LEU A 40 5.28 15.39 -6.40
C LEU A 40 5.19 16.59 -7.35
N ASP A 41 4.43 17.61 -6.96
CA ASP A 41 4.43 18.91 -7.62
C ASP A 41 5.64 19.74 -7.16
N ALA A 42 6.12 20.64 -8.02
CA ALA A 42 7.02 21.70 -7.56
C ALA A 42 6.19 22.75 -6.77
N PRO A 43 6.77 23.48 -5.81
CA PRO A 43 6.04 24.53 -5.10
C PRO A 43 5.40 25.54 -6.08
N GLY A 44 4.08 25.68 -6.01
CA GLY A 44 3.29 26.52 -6.92
C GLY A 44 2.94 25.90 -8.28
N SER A 45 3.32 24.64 -8.54
CA SER A 45 2.80 23.82 -9.64
C SER A 45 1.45 23.23 -9.27
N ASP A 46 0.59 23.04 -10.26
CA ASP A 46 -0.72 22.41 -10.13
C ASP A 46 -0.88 21.18 -11.06
N TYR A 47 0.19 20.67 -11.64
CA TYR A 47 0.14 19.58 -12.62
C TYR A 47 -0.55 18.32 -12.06
N TRP A 48 -0.06 17.80 -10.94
CA TRP A 48 -0.64 16.60 -10.34
C TRP A 48 -1.92 16.90 -9.56
N SER A 49 -2.05 18.12 -9.05
CA SER A 49 -3.29 18.62 -8.47
C SER A 49 -4.45 18.60 -9.47
N PHE A 50 -4.23 19.09 -10.70
CA PHE A 50 -5.21 19.04 -11.79
C PHE A 50 -5.51 17.61 -12.24
N PHE A 51 -4.49 16.74 -12.28
CA PHE A 51 -4.72 15.31 -12.50
C PHE A 51 -5.59 14.69 -11.39
N HIS A 52 -5.34 15.00 -10.12
CA HIS A 52 -6.16 14.52 -9.01
C HIS A 52 -7.60 15.03 -9.11
N GLU A 53 -7.83 16.27 -9.53
CA GLU A 53 -9.18 16.76 -9.83
C GLU A 53 -9.87 15.94 -10.91
N PHE A 54 -9.16 15.55 -11.99
CA PHE A 54 -9.70 14.64 -12.99
C PHE A 54 -10.04 13.27 -12.39
N VAL A 55 -9.15 12.69 -11.59
CA VAL A 55 -9.38 11.40 -10.89
C VAL A 55 -10.64 11.47 -10.05
N VAL A 56 -10.83 12.52 -9.25
CA VAL A 56 -12.01 12.68 -8.40
C VAL A 56 -13.27 12.95 -9.21
N ASN A 57 -13.22 13.92 -10.13
CA ASN A 57 -14.40 14.44 -10.84
C ASN A 57 -14.87 13.57 -12.00
N ARG A 58 -14.04 12.62 -12.46
CA ARG A 58 -14.37 11.68 -13.52
C ARG A 58 -14.31 10.26 -13.00
N LEU A 59 -13.13 9.79 -12.61
CA LEU A 59 -12.95 8.37 -12.30
C LEU A 59 -13.74 7.95 -11.06
N LEU A 60 -13.60 8.68 -9.95
CA LEU A 60 -14.29 8.35 -8.70
C LEU A 60 -15.79 8.63 -8.80
N ARG A 61 -16.16 9.85 -9.25
CA ARG A 61 -17.57 10.25 -9.37
C ARG A 61 -18.37 9.32 -10.27
N ASP A 62 -17.78 8.86 -11.38
CA ASP A 62 -18.46 8.00 -12.35
C ASP A 62 -18.33 6.50 -11.98
N GLY A 63 -17.74 6.18 -10.82
CA GLY A 63 -17.67 4.82 -10.26
C GLY A 63 -16.64 3.90 -10.93
N LEU A 64 -15.65 4.47 -11.63
CA LEU A 64 -14.59 3.72 -12.31
C LEU A 64 -13.47 3.27 -11.36
N ILE A 65 -13.34 3.95 -10.21
CA ILE A 65 -12.45 3.58 -9.11
C ILE A 65 -13.20 3.62 -7.78
N SER A 66 -12.66 2.94 -6.76
CA SER A 66 -13.16 3.03 -5.39
C SER A 66 -12.61 4.28 -4.69
N ARG A 67 -13.28 4.73 -3.62
CA ARG A 67 -12.78 5.87 -2.83
C ARG A 67 -11.40 5.58 -2.23
N GLN A 68 -11.16 4.33 -1.87
CA GLN A 68 -9.93 3.86 -1.26
C GLN A 68 -8.77 3.82 -2.26
N ASP A 69 -9.04 3.80 -3.57
CA ASP A 69 -7.99 3.86 -4.60
C ASP A 69 -7.24 5.21 -4.59
N LEU A 70 -7.84 6.27 -4.02
CA LEU A 70 -7.14 7.53 -3.77
C LEU A 70 -5.99 7.40 -2.77
N SER A 71 -6.00 6.35 -1.94
CA SER A 71 -4.93 6.07 -0.98
C SER A 71 -3.71 5.42 -1.64
N LEU A 72 -3.80 4.99 -2.91
CA LEU A 72 -2.71 4.34 -3.65
C LEU A 72 -1.55 5.27 -3.97
N TYR A 73 -1.73 6.59 -3.84
CA TYR A 73 -0.68 7.57 -4.06
C TYR A 73 -0.75 8.71 -3.05
N LEU A 74 0.40 9.32 -2.80
CA LEU A 74 0.51 10.60 -2.11
C LEU A 74 0.62 11.72 -3.16
N LEU A 75 -0.23 12.73 -3.08
CA LEU A 75 -0.05 14.01 -3.78
C LEU A 75 0.51 15.03 -2.79
N THR A 76 1.64 15.65 -3.10
CA THR A 76 2.26 16.69 -2.27
C THR A 76 3.12 17.62 -3.12
N ASP A 77 3.37 18.85 -2.67
CA ASP A 77 4.38 19.77 -3.19
C ASP A 77 5.57 19.93 -2.23
N GLN A 78 5.58 19.17 -1.12
CA GLN A 78 6.62 19.22 -0.10
C GLN A 78 7.55 18.02 -0.24
N LEU A 79 8.85 18.31 -0.43
CA LEU A 79 9.89 17.28 -0.51
C LEU A 79 9.96 16.42 0.76
N SER A 80 9.74 17.01 1.93
CA SER A 80 9.75 16.29 3.22
C SER A 80 8.68 15.21 3.29
N ASP A 81 7.49 15.46 2.73
CA ASP A 81 6.38 14.52 2.75
C ASP A 81 6.67 13.36 1.79
N ALA A 82 7.19 13.67 0.60
CA ALA A 82 7.62 12.69 -0.38
C ALA A 82 8.69 11.74 0.19
N VAL A 83 9.71 12.29 0.87
CA VAL A 83 10.75 11.51 1.54
C VAL A 83 10.16 10.67 2.67
N SER A 84 9.29 11.26 3.48
CA SER A 84 8.65 10.55 4.61
C SER A 84 7.78 9.39 4.14
N GLU A 85 7.02 9.56 3.07
CA GLU A 85 6.22 8.50 2.46
C GLU A 85 7.09 7.31 2.06
N VAL A 86 8.18 7.56 1.34
CA VAL A 86 9.09 6.48 0.89
C VAL A 86 9.78 5.78 2.07
N LEU A 87 10.33 6.55 3.02
CA LEU A 87 11.12 5.99 4.11
C LEU A 87 10.25 5.28 5.17
N ASN A 88 9.04 5.78 5.42
CA ASN A 88 8.17 5.20 6.46
C ASN A 88 7.28 4.07 5.93
N PHE A 89 7.13 3.91 4.61
CA PHE A 89 6.30 2.85 4.02
C PHE A 89 6.79 1.43 4.37
N TYR A 90 8.08 1.26 4.63
CA TYR A 90 8.64 -0.01 5.10
C TYR A 90 9.11 0.05 6.56
N ARG A 91 8.47 0.86 7.41
CA ARG A 91 8.84 0.96 8.84
C ARG A 91 8.49 -0.31 9.61
N VAL A 92 7.28 -0.83 9.42
CA VAL A 92 6.80 -2.07 10.05
C VAL A 92 6.45 -3.10 8.98
N TYR A 93 5.71 -2.71 7.95
CA TYR A 93 5.49 -3.53 6.76
C TYR A 93 6.82 -3.76 6.02
N GLN A 94 7.07 -4.98 5.53
CA GLN A 94 8.33 -5.35 4.85
C GLN A 94 8.09 -6.05 3.50
N GLY A 95 6.84 -6.14 3.05
CA GLY A 95 6.47 -6.84 1.82
C GLY A 95 5.32 -7.82 2.02
N MET A 96 4.84 -8.38 0.91
CA MET A 96 3.70 -9.27 0.90
C MET A 96 3.93 -10.49 0.01
N ARG A 97 3.25 -11.59 0.33
CA ARG A 97 3.26 -12.81 -0.48
C ARG A 97 1.90 -13.48 -0.44
N TYR A 98 1.41 -13.90 -1.60
CA TYR A 98 0.25 -14.77 -1.66
C TYR A 98 0.67 -16.22 -1.43
N VAL A 99 0.09 -16.85 -0.39
CA VAL A 99 0.27 -18.26 -0.08
C VAL A 99 -1.09 -18.96 -0.22
N ARG A 100 -1.27 -19.66 -1.34
CA ARG A 100 -2.56 -20.24 -1.74
C ARG A 100 -3.65 -19.15 -1.75
N ARG A 101 -4.64 -19.27 -0.85
CA ARG A 101 -5.77 -18.32 -0.73
C ARG A 101 -5.54 -17.23 0.32
N LYS A 102 -4.38 -17.21 0.98
CA LYS A 102 -4.04 -16.23 2.02
C LYS A 102 -3.07 -15.19 1.48
N LEU A 103 -3.19 -13.97 2.00
CA LEU A 103 -2.18 -12.94 1.90
C LEU A 103 -1.36 -12.97 3.20
N SER A 104 -0.04 -13.06 3.07
CA SER A 104 0.93 -13.00 4.16
C SER A 104 1.67 -11.68 4.02
N LEU A 105 1.48 -10.75 4.97
CA LEU A 105 2.28 -9.54 5.07
C LEU A 105 3.44 -9.82 6.01
N ARG A 106 4.66 -9.58 5.54
CA ARG A 106 5.87 -9.68 6.34
C ARG A 106 6.06 -8.40 7.14
N LEU A 107 6.42 -8.55 8.41
CA LEU A 107 6.56 -7.44 9.33
C LEU A 107 7.97 -7.42 9.93
N ALA A 108 8.50 -6.22 10.19
CA ALA A 108 9.79 -6.04 10.86
C ALA A 108 9.75 -6.49 12.33
N ARG A 109 8.59 -6.35 12.97
CA ARG A 109 8.32 -6.71 14.37
C ARG A 109 6.84 -7.06 14.57
N PRO A 110 6.47 -7.70 15.69
CA PRO A 110 5.06 -7.94 16.01
C PRO A 110 4.30 -6.62 16.18
N LEU A 111 3.05 -6.59 15.72
CA LEU A 111 2.10 -5.52 15.99
C LEU A 111 1.65 -5.58 17.44
N SER A 112 1.35 -4.41 18.00
CA SER A 112 0.68 -4.30 19.31
C SER A 112 -0.72 -4.92 19.28
N GLU A 113 -1.22 -5.33 20.44
CA GLU A 113 -2.61 -5.82 20.58
C GLU A 113 -3.64 -4.75 20.19
N ALA A 114 -3.35 -3.48 20.47
CA ALA A 114 -4.19 -2.35 20.10
C ALA A 114 -4.33 -2.23 18.57
N THR A 115 -3.22 -2.29 17.84
CA THR A 115 -3.24 -2.26 16.38
C THR A 115 -3.94 -3.50 15.82
N LEU A 116 -3.65 -4.70 16.33
CA LEU A 116 -4.31 -5.93 15.85
C LEU A 116 -5.83 -5.88 16.07
N THR A 117 -6.28 -5.34 17.20
CA THR A 117 -7.69 -5.11 17.51
C THR A 117 -8.31 -4.13 16.52
N ARG A 118 -7.62 -3.00 16.28
CA ARG A 118 -8.04 -1.98 15.32
C ARG A 118 -8.19 -2.57 13.91
N LEU A 119 -7.23 -3.36 13.45
CA LEU A 119 -7.30 -4.01 12.14
C LEU A 119 -8.53 -4.91 12.01
N ASN A 120 -8.81 -5.71 13.05
CA ASN A 120 -9.98 -6.60 13.10
C ASN A 120 -11.32 -5.86 13.27
N GLN A 121 -11.32 -4.56 13.58
CA GLN A 121 -12.53 -3.75 13.65
C GLN A 121 -12.75 -2.96 12.37
N GLU A 122 -11.71 -2.29 11.86
CA GLU A 122 -11.82 -1.31 10.78
C GLU A 122 -11.69 -1.93 9.37
N PHE A 123 -11.02 -3.08 9.23
CA PHE A 123 -10.66 -3.64 7.92
C PHE A 123 -11.29 -5.01 7.64
N ARG A 124 -12.39 -5.36 8.32
CA ARG A 124 -13.08 -6.64 8.07
C ARG A 124 -13.68 -6.72 6.66
N ASP A 125 -13.96 -5.57 6.06
CA ASP A 125 -14.56 -5.43 4.73
C ASP A 125 -13.69 -6.03 3.61
N ILE A 126 -12.38 -6.14 3.80
CA ILE A 126 -11.46 -6.74 2.82
C ILE A 126 -11.19 -8.23 3.04
N LEU A 127 -11.80 -8.83 4.07
CA LEU A 127 -11.66 -10.25 4.38
C LEU A 127 -12.70 -11.07 3.63
N GLN A 128 -12.24 -12.09 2.89
CA GLN A 128 -13.10 -13.14 2.37
C GLN A 128 -13.62 -14.05 3.50
N GLN A 129 -12.82 -14.31 4.53
CA GLN A 129 -13.18 -15.11 5.69
C GLN A 129 -12.16 -14.95 6.83
N GLY A 130 -12.57 -15.30 8.06
CA GLY A 130 -11.70 -15.29 9.24
C GLY A 130 -11.35 -13.88 9.70
N ASP A 131 -10.17 -13.74 10.30
CA ASP A 131 -9.65 -12.54 10.94
C ASP A 131 -8.21 -12.26 10.48
N PHE A 132 -7.68 -11.10 10.86
CA PHE A 132 -6.26 -10.79 10.73
C PHE A 132 -5.48 -11.51 11.84
N LEU A 133 -4.60 -12.43 11.45
CA LEU A 133 -3.87 -13.28 12.39
C LEU A 133 -2.37 -12.99 12.36
N GLN A 134 -1.82 -12.59 13.50
CA GLN A 134 -0.37 -12.48 13.69
C GLN A 134 0.23 -13.85 14.00
N ARG A 135 1.30 -14.23 13.29
CA ARG A 135 1.98 -15.54 13.44
C ARG A 135 3.40 -15.51 12.87
N GLY A 136 4.14 -16.61 13.00
CA GLY A 136 5.40 -16.82 12.26
C GLY A 136 5.16 -17.18 10.77
N ALA A 137 6.25 -17.33 10.02
CA ALA A 137 6.24 -17.71 8.61
C ALA A 137 5.37 -18.95 8.34
N LEU A 138 4.69 -18.97 7.19
CA LEU A 138 3.94 -20.14 6.75
C LEU A 138 4.91 -21.24 6.27
N PRO A 139 4.57 -22.54 6.40
CA PRO A 139 5.41 -23.62 5.92
C PRO A 139 5.81 -23.49 4.44
N GLU A 140 4.91 -22.94 3.62
CA GLU A 140 5.16 -22.69 2.20
C GLU A 140 6.14 -21.53 1.90
N GLU A 141 6.59 -20.79 2.91
CA GLU A 141 7.61 -19.72 2.83
C GLU A 141 9.00 -20.21 3.23
N SER A 142 9.21 -21.54 3.35
CA SER A 142 10.49 -22.13 3.79
C SER A 142 11.67 -21.88 2.84
N ASP A 143 11.39 -21.41 1.62
CA ASP A 143 12.37 -21.03 0.62
C ASP A 143 13.09 -19.69 0.94
N ASP A 144 12.50 -18.87 1.82
CA ASP A 144 13.04 -17.57 2.23
C ASP A 144 13.76 -17.67 3.58
N ALA A 145 14.97 -18.25 3.57
CA ALA A 145 15.79 -18.42 4.78
C ALA A 145 16.18 -17.08 5.43
N THR A 146 16.30 -16.01 4.64
CA THR A 146 16.70 -14.67 5.11
C THR A 146 15.65 -14.07 6.05
N HIS A 147 14.37 -14.36 5.82
CA HIS A 147 13.25 -13.74 6.54
C HIS A 147 12.39 -14.73 7.34
N ALA A 148 12.90 -15.92 7.62
CA ALA A 148 12.16 -16.99 8.29
C ALA A 148 11.64 -16.60 9.69
N ASN A 149 12.42 -15.80 10.44
CA ASN A 149 12.09 -15.42 11.82
C ASN A 149 11.21 -14.16 11.93
N GLN A 150 10.93 -13.48 10.82
CA GLN A 150 10.11 -12.27 10.86
C GLN A 150 8.63 -12.62 11.12
N PRO A 151 7.90 -11.81 11.89
CA PRO A 151 6.47 -11.98 12.05
C PRO A 151 5.70 -11.79 10.75
N ARG A 152 4.51 -12.39 10.68
CA ARG A 152 3.55 -12.30 9.58
C ARG A 152 2.20 -11.84 10.10
N LEU A 153 1.52 -10.98 9.34
CA LEU A 153 0.08 -10.80 9.41
C LEU A 153 -0.55 -11.61 8.27
N VAL A 154 -1.31 -12.65 8.60
CA VAL A 154 -1.88 -13.57 7.63
C VAL A 154 -3.40 -13.51 7.65
N PHE A 155 -4.01 -13.35 6.47
CA PHE A 155 -5.47 -13.25 6.34
C PHE A 155 -5.95 -13.67 4.94
N HIS A 156 -7.26 -13.87 4.80
CA HIS A 156 -7.88 -14.19 3.51
C HIS A 156 -8.35 -12.93 2.81
N PHE A 157 -7.46 -12.28 2.06
CA PHE A 157 -7.79 -11.07 1.29
C PHE A 157 -8.75 -11.37 0.13
N ASP A 158 -9.69 -10.46 -0.12
CA ASP A 158 -10.68 -10.53 -1.21
C ASP A 158 -10.08 -10.42 -2.63
N ARG A 159 -8.80 -10.02 -2.74
CA ARG A 159 -8.04 -9.78 -3.99
C ARG A 159 -8.64 -8.70 -4.88
N ARG A 160 -9.39 -7.76 -4.31
CA ARG A 160 -10.05 -6.67 -5.03
C ARG A 160 -9.76 -5.33 -4.40
N SER A 161 -9.82 -5.25 -3.08
CA SER A 161 -9.80 -3.99 -2.33
C SER A 161 -8.37 -3.47 -2.07
N HIS A 162 -7.58 -3.25 -3.13
CA HIS A 162 -6.17 -2.89 -3.03
C HIS A 162 -5.93 -1.50 -2.44
N GLY A 163 -6.78 -0.51 -2.75
CA GLY A 163 -6.75 0.79 -2.08
C GLY A 163 -6.97 0.67 -0.56
N ARG A 164 -7.88 -0.21 -0.14
CA ARG A 164 -8.15 -0.47 1.28
C ARG A 164 -7.03 -1.27 1.94
N LEU A 165 -6.37 -2.17 1.20
CA LEU A 165 -5.14 -2.83 1.64
C LEU A 165 -4.00 -1.82 1.87
N ARG A 166 -3.87 -0.81 1.00
CA ARG A 166 -2.90 0.29 1.16
C ARG A 166 -3.18 1.11 2.42
N GLU A 167 -4.44 1.37 2.75
CA GLU A 167 -4.84 2.01 4.02
C GLU A 167 -4.49 1.14 5.24
N LEU A 168 -4.70 -0.18 5.15
CA LEU A 168 -4.29 -1.11 6.21
C LEU A 168 -2.77 -1.07 6.43
N ILE A 169 -1.98 -1.00 5.35
CA ILE A 169 -0.51 -0.87 5.43
C ILE A 169 -0.10 0.45 6.12
N ASN A 170 -0.82 1.56 5.88
CA ASN A 170 -0.60 2.80 6.63
C ASN A 170 -0.79 2.58 8.13
N VAL A 171 -1.88 1.92 8.54
CA VAL A 171 -2.14 1.64 9.96
C VAL A 171 -1.06 0.76 10.57
N ILE A 172 -0.61 -0.28 9.84
CA ILE A 172 0.52 -1.13 10.27
C ILE A 172 1.78 -0.30 10.49
N ASN A 173 2.11 0.58 9.55
CA ASN A 173 3.31 1.39 9.66
C ASN A 173 3.23 2.45 10.75
N LEU A 174 2.03 2.85 11.18
CA LEU A 174 1.82 3.76 12.32
C LEU A 174 1.80 3.05 13.68
N ASP A 175 1.85 1.72 13.72
CA ASP A 175 1.99 1.00 14.98
C ASP A 175 3.28 1.47 15.65
N ASP A 176 3.15 2.05 16.84
CA ASP A 176 4.28 2.30 17.73
C ASP A 176 4.20 1.20 18.79
N ALA A 177 5.05 0.19 18.67
CA ALA A 177 5.25 -0.71 19.81
C ALA A 177 5.81 0.16 20.92
N GLY A 178 4.98 0.45 21.94
CA GLY A 178 5.43 1.19 23.10
C GLY A 178 6.78 0.65 23.56
N GLU A 179 7.73 1.56 23.79
CA GLU A 179 9.00 1.24 24.46
C GLU A 179 8.75 0.59 25.82
#